data_AF-X1TG94-F1
#
_entry.id   AF-X1TG94-F1
#
_cell.length_a   1.000
_cell.length_b   1.000
_cell.length_c   1.000
_cell.angle_alpha   90.00
_cell.angle_beta   90.00
_cell.angle_gamma   90.00
#
_symmetry.space_group_name_H-M   'P 1'
#
loop_
_entity.id
_entity.type
_entity.pdbx_description
1 polymer ?
#
loop_
_entity_poly.entity_id
_entity_poly.type
_entity_poly.pdbx_seq_one_letter_code
_entity_poly.pdbx_strand_id
1 'polypeptide(L)'
;DEVLDYQTGNFWGPWDAYRNRNQANLSVSHHTEEFLGGSHDFKFGVEWERSPSRTYARPAGKDEEGNWAFYIDYDGEPYAKVTLTEYDVRPINKRLAAYVQDSWSIGEKLVINPGIRFNIWRGELEGDPLDRGNVFQPKLGIAPRLGITYDVFGDNSTALKLHYGKYYHPFINFIYSWMGERESESWYVIGSVMNMWSTE
;
A
#
# COMPACT_ATOMS: atom_id res chain seq x y z
N ASP A 1 40.25 18.12 21.13
CA ASP A 1 39.02 18.35 20.36
C ASP A 1 39.31 18.29 18.87
N GLU A 2 39.49 17.08 18.34
CA GLU A 2 39.41 16.83 16.90
C GLU A 2 38.12 16.05 16.66
N VAL A 3 37.08 16.78 16.31
CA VAL A 3 35.95 16.21 15.58
C VAL A 3 36.34 16.32 14.11
N LEU A 4 36.84 15.23 13.54
CA LEU A 4 36.93 14.98 12.11
C LEU A 4 35.94 13.82 11.87
N ASP A 5 34.62 14.04 11.68
CA ASP A 5 33.95 14.57 10.48
C ASP A 5 34.52 13.91 9.20
N TYR A 6 33.84 13.10 8.38
CA TYR A 6 32.45 12.68 8.21
C TYR A 6 32.48 11.27 7.59
N GLN A 7 31.57 10.35 7.94
CA GLN A 7 31.28 9.20 7.07
C GLN A 7 30.59 9.73 5.81
N THR A 8 31.34 9.93 4.73
CA THR A 8 30.75 10.21 3.42
C THR A 8 30.73 8.91 2.62
N GLY A 9 29.54 8.49 2.20
CA GLY A 9 29.36 7.39 1.27
C GLY A 9 28.80 7.91 -0.04
N ASN A 10 29.07 7.20 -1.13
CA ASN A 10 28.41 7.50 -2.41
C ASN A 10 26.87 7.38 -2.25
N PHE A 11 26.13 8.21 -2.97
CA PHE A 11 24.66 8.25 -2.94
C PHE A 11 24.09 6.85 -3.24
N TRP A 12 23.13 6.40 -2.42
CA TRP A 12 22.32 5.21 -2.72
C TRP A 12 21.79 5.38 -4.14
N GLY A 13 22.09 4.45 -5.05
CA GLY A 13 21.81 4.64 -6.48
C GLY A 13 20.31 4.83 -6.78
N PRO A 14 19.93 4.94 -8.08
CA PRO A 14 18.58 5.35 -8.45
C PRO A 14 17.52 4.44 -7.79
N TRP A 15 16.50 5.07 -7.21
CA TRP A 15 15.30 4.42 -6.71
C TRP A 15 14.13 4.75 -7.62
N ASP A 16 13.73 3.78 -8.44
CA ASP A 16 12.66 3.93 -9.40
C ASP A 16 11.42 3.17 -8.96
N ALA A 17 10.29 3.87 -8.92
CA ALA A 17 9.00 3.31 -8.54
C ALA A 17 8.00 3.46 -9.69
N TYR A 18 7.77 2.38 -10.42
CA TYR A 18 6.73 2.32 -11.44
C TYR A 18 5.45 1.78 -10.82
N ARG A 19 4.35 2.50 -11.01
CA ARG A 19 3.03 2.15 -10.47
C ARG A 19 2.00 2.28 -11.57
N ASN A 20 1.20 1.25 -11.79
CA ASN A 20 0.03 1.30 -12.64
C ASN A 20 -1.17 0.77 -11.87
N ARG A 21 -2.37 1.29 -12.15
CA ARG A 21 -3.62 0.89 -11.51
C ARG A 21 -4.73 0.86 -12.55
N ASN A 22 -5.10 -0.34 -12.96
CA ASN A 22 -6.20 -0.59 -13.88
C ASN A 22 -7.44 -0.90 -13.06
N GLN A 23 -8.55 -0.21 -13.32
CA GLN A 23 -9.79 -0.35 -12.57
C GLN A 23 -10.99 -0.37 -13.50
N ALA A 24 -11.99 -1.16 -13.14
CA ALA A 24 -13.30 -1.18 -13.79
C ALA A 24 -14.39 -1.20 -12.71
N ASN A 25 -15.40 -0.34 -12.86
CA ASN A 25 -16.49 -0.21 -11.89
C ASN A 25 -17.82 -0.30 -12.63
N LEU A 26 -18.72 -1.12 -12.10
CA LEU A 26 -20.10 -1.24 -12.58
C LEU A 26 -21.04 -0.95 -11.42
N SER A 27 -22.09 -0.16 -11.67
CA SER A 27 -23.14 0.08 -10.68
C SER A 27 -24.52 0.16 -11.32
N VAL A 28 -25.52 -0.33 -10.60
CA VAL A 28 -26.94 -0.25 -10.95
C VAL A 28 -27.68 0.38 -9.77
N SER A 29 -28.62 1.27 -10.07
CA SER A 29 -29.47 1.91 -9.07
C SER A 29 -30.95 1.70 -9.39
N HIS A 30 -31.77 1.60 -8.36
CA HIS A 30 -33.21 1.45 -8.47
C HIS A 30 -33.91 2.25 -7.37
N HIS A 31 -34.91 3.05 -7.77
CA HIS A 31 -35.74 3.84 -6.87
C HIS A 31 -37.12 3.18 -6.70
N THR A 32 -37.63 3.16 -5.47
CA THR A 32 -38.99 2.70 -5.16
C THR A 32 -39.61 3.57 -4.06
N GLU A 33 -40.88 3.94 -4.19
CA GLU A 33 -41.54 4.90 -3.29
C GLU A 33 -42.30 4.23 -2.13
N GLU A 34 -42.80 2.99 -2.32
CA GLU A 34 -43.62 2.28 -1.33
C GLU A 34 -43.01 0.93 -0.95
N PHE A 35 -41.85 0.96 -0.28
CA PHE A 35 -41.20 -0.26 0.21
C PHE A 35 -40.81 -0.09 1.69
N LEU A 36 -41.07 -1.11 2.52
CA LEU A 36 -40.77 -1.10 3.98
C LEU A 36 -41.19 0.18 4.74
N GLY A 37 -42.26 0.86 4.32
CA GLY A 37 -42.76 2.07 5.00
C GLY A 37 -42.04 3.36 4.63
N GLY A 38 -41.33 3.40 3.49
CA GLY A 38 -40.68 4.60 2.98
C GLY A 38 -40.23 4.48 1.52
N SER A 39 -39.56 5.53 1.03
CA SER A 39 -38.91 5.49 -0.27
C SER A 39 -37.48 4.99 -0.13
N HIS A 40 -37.01 4.22 -1.11
CA HIS A 40 -35.67 3.65 -1.14
C HIS A 40 -34.96 4.01 -2.45
N ASP A 41 -33.69 4.43 -2.34
CA ASP A 41 -32.75 4.51 -3.44
C ASP A 41 -31.65 3.46 -3.28
N PHE A 42 -31.90 2.29 -3.86
CA PHE A 42 -30.92 1.20 -3.83
C PHE A 42 -29.79 1.47 -4.82
N LYS A 43 -28.56 1.16 -4.40
CA LYS A 43 -27.38 1.14 -5.26
C LYS A 43 -26.55 -0.10 -5.03
N PHE A 44 -26.36 -0.86 -6.10
CA PHE A 44 -25.53 -2.05 -6.14
C PHE A 44 -24.31 -1.77 -7.01
N GLY A 45 -23.16 -2.34 -6.67
CA GLY A 45 -22.01 -2.22 -7.55
C GLY A 45 -20.92 -3.24 -7.31
N VAL A 46 -20.09 -3.40 -8.33
CA VAL A 46 -18.91 -4.26 -8.35
C VAL A 46 -17.72 -3.44 -8.83
N GLU A 47 -16.58 -3.63 -8.19
CA GLU A 47 -15.33 -2.97 -8.53
C GLU A 47 -14.24 -4.01 -8.71
N TRP A 48 -13.56 -3.94 -9.84
CA TRP A 48 -12.37 -4.73 -10.12
C TRP A 48 -11.16 -3.80 -10.22
N GLU A 49 -10.03 -4.27 -9.71
CA GLU A 49 -8.76 -3.58 -9.76
C GLU A 49 -7.61 -4.56 -9.94
N ARG A 50 -6.68 -4.19 -10.82
CA ARG A 50 -5.36 -4.80 -10.98
C ARG A 50 -4.28 -3.72 -11.06
N SER A 51 -3.41 -3.71 -10.07
CA SER A 51 -2.40 -2.68 -9.86
C SER A 51 -1.00 -3.29 -9.85
N PRO A 52 -0.41 -3.55 -11.04
CA PRO A 52 0.97 -3.99 -11.14
C PRO A 52 1.91 -2.82 -10.78
N SER A 53 2.99 -3.16 -10.12
CA SER A 53 4.04 -2.21 -9.76
C SER A 53 5.40 -2.84 -9.90
N ARG A 54 6.41 -2.00 -10.04
CA ARG A 54 7.81 -2.38 -10.01
C ARG A 54 8.56 -1.38 -9.15
N THR A 55 9.26 -1.85 -8.15
CA THR A 55 10.24 -1.04 -7.42
C THR A 55 11.60 -1.56 -7.81
N TYR A 56 12.42 -0.66 -8.32
CA TYR A 56 13.76 -0.94 -8.77
C TYR A 56 14.74 -0.07 -8.00
N ALA A 57 15.74 -0.66 -7.36
CA ALA A 57 16.87 0.05 -6.79
C ALA A 57 18.16 -0.71 -7.08
N ARG A 58 19.24 0.03 -7.27
CA ARG A 58 20.58 -0.52 -7.48
C ARG A 58 21.63 0.42 -6.90
N PRO A 59 22.81 -0.07 -6.52
CA PRO A 59 23.96 0.79 -6.24
C PRO A 59 24.30 1.72 -7.41
N ALA A 60 24.90 2.88 -7.10
CA ALA A 60 25.20 3.92 -8.09
C ALA A 60 26.27 3.52 -9.11
N GLY A 61 27.15 2.58 -8.74
CA GLY A 61 28.27 2.15 -9.57
C GLY A 61 28.53 0.65 -9.44
N LYS A 62 29.46 0.18 -10.28
CA LYS A 62 29.96 -1.19 -10.25
C LYS A 62 31.41 -1.20 -9.80
N ASP A 63 31.82 -2.27 -9.13
CA ASP A 63 33.22 -2.53 -8.82
C ASP A 63 34.00 -3.03 -10.05
N GLU A 64 35.29 -3.29 -9.86
CA GLU A 64 36.21 -3.74 -10.91
C GLU A 64 35.80 -5.10 -11.51
N GLU A 65 35.12 -5.93 -10.73
CA GLU A 65 34.57 -7.21 -11.14
C GLU A 65 33.20 -7.10 -11.84
N GLY A 66 32.63 -5.90 -11.91
CA GLY A 66 31.34 -5.62 -12.55
C GLY A 66 30.11 -5.88 -11.68
N ASN A 67 30.29 -6.12 -10.37
CA ASN A 67 29.23 -6.24 -9.39
C ASN A 67 28.77 -4.85 -8.95
N TRP A 68 27.48 -4.68 -8.63
CA TRP A 68 27.01 -3.42 -8.09
C TRP A 68 27.58 -3.18 -6.69
N ALA A 69 28.17 -2.00 -6.47
CA ALA A 69 28.86 -1.68 -5.23
C ALA A 69 28.73 -0.20 -4.87
N PHE A 70 28.84 0.09 -3.58
CA PHE A 70 29.13 1.44 -3.09
C PHE A 70 30.30 1.40 -2.10
N TYR A 71 30.97 2.54 -1.99
CA TYR A 71 32.16 2.73 -1.16
C TYR A 71 31.82 3.66 0.01
N ILE A 72 32.34 3.30 1.17
CA ILE A 72 32.29 4.10 2.39
C ILE A 72 33.71 4.60 2.63
N ASP A 73 33.86 5.91 2.63
CA ASP A 73 35.16 6.55 2.83
C ASP A 73 35.33 6.94 4.31
N TYR A 74 36.57 6.86 4.77
CA TYR A 74 37.00 7.32 6.08
C TYR A 74 38.27 8.16 5.90
N ASP A 75 38.28 9.38 6.43
CA ASP A 75 39.40 10.33 6.27
C ASP A 75 39.80 10.59 4.80
N GLY A 76 38.81 10.60 3.90
CA GLY A 76 39.02 10.80 2.46
C GLY A 76 39.53 9.57 1.69
N GLU A 77 39.73 8.44 2.36
CA GLU A 77 40.20 7.18 1.77
C GLU A 77 39.11 6.08 1.83
N PRO A 78 38.96 5.23 0.79
CA PRO A 78 37.99 4.14 0.81
C PRO A 78 38.25 3.13 1.95
N TYR A 79 37.30 3.00 2.87
CA TYR A 79 37.40 2.11 4.04
C TYR A 79 36.64 0.80 3.85
N ALA A 80 35.42 0.86 3.32
CA ALA A 80 34.59 -0.30 3.10
C ALA A 80 33.99 -0.30 1.69
N LYS A 81 33.93 -1.49 1.08
CA LYS A 81 33.14 -1.78 -0.13
C LYS A 81 31.96 -2.64 0.26
N VAL A 82 30.76 -2.22 -0.12
CA VAL A 82 29.55 -3.03 0.05
C VAL A 82 29.04 -3.39 -1.34
N THR A 83 28.96 -4.69 -1.63
CA THR A 83 28.35 -5.18 -2.87
C THR A 83 26.90 -5.58 -2.58
N LEU A 84 25.96 -5.10 -3.38
CA LEU A 84 24.55 -5.47 -3.29
C LEU A 84 24.06 -6.00 -4.62
N THR A 85 23.10 -6.91 -4.57
CA THR A 85 22.32 -7.27 -5.77
C THR A 85 21.28 -6.20 -6.06
N GLU A 86 20.77 -6.18 -7.29
CA GLU A 86 19.69 -5.27 -7.65
C GLU A 86 18.42 -5.61 -6.87
N TYR A 87 17.75 -4.60 -6.35
CA TYR A 87 16.38 -4.71 -5.85
C TYR A 87 15.43 -4.55 -7.04
N ASP A 88 14.89 -5.63 -7.60
CA ASP A 88 13.81 -5.56 -8.61
C ASP A 88 12.61 -6.36 -8.14
N VAL A 89 11.68 -5.69 -7.46
CA VAL A 89 10.46 -6.34 -6.94
C VAL A 89 9.25 -5.89 -7.74
N ARG A 90 8.47 -6.87 -8.21
CA ARG A 90 7.30 -6.65 -9.08
C ARG A 90 5.98 -7.16 -8.46
N PRO A 91 5.44 -6.46 -7.45
CA PRO A 91 4.19 -6.85 -6.82
C PRO A 91 2.97 -6.43 -7.65
N ILE A 92 1.97 -7.30 -7.67
CA ILE A 92 0.68 -7.10 -8.34
C ILE A 92 -0.44 -7.19 -7.31
N ASN A 93 -1.08 -6.06 -7.04
CA ASN A 93 -2.30 -6.05 -6.24
C ASN A 93 -3.51 -6.34 -7.11
N LYS A 94 -4.37 -7.24 -6.65
CA LYS A 94 -5.69 -7.47 -7.20
C LYS A 94 -6.74 -7.23 -6.12
N ARG A 95 -7.78 -6.49 -6.46
CA ARG A 95 -8.93 -6.27 -5.59
C ARG A 95 -10.21 -6.50 -6.37
N LEU A 96 -11.10 -7.31 -5.80
CA LEU A 96 -12.48 -7.43 -6.23
C LEU A 96 -13.37 -6.99 -5.07
N ALA A 97 -14.32 -6.12 -5.33
CA ALA A 97 -15.27 -5.68 -4.33
C ALA A 97 -16.69 -5.67 -4.86
N ALA A 98 -17.64 -5.92 -3.99
CA ALA A 98 -19.06 -5.77 -4.25
C ALA A 98 -19.70 -4.98 -3.11
N TYR A 99 -20.71 -4.17 -3.43
CA TYR A 99 -21.42 -3.40 -2.42
C TYR A 99 -22.91 -3.31 -2.71
N VAL A 100 -23.67 -3.14 -1.64
CA VAL A 100 -25.06 -2.70 -1.64
C VAL A 100 -25.20 -1.55 -0.67
N GLN A 101 -26.00 -0.57 -1.06
CA GLN A 101 -26.30 0.62 -0.29
C GLN A 101 -27.75 1.00 -0.54
N ASP A 102 -28.31 1.71 0.42
CA ASP A 102 -29.66 2.22 0.33
C ASP A 102 -29.73 3.64 0.89
N SER A 103 -30.66 4.43 0.38
CA SER A 103 -31.12 5.66 1.01
C SER A 103 -32.59 5.51 1.30
N TRP A 104 -32.88 5.17 2.54
CA TRP A 104 -34.23 4.88 3.00
C TRP A 104 -34.82 6.09 3.70
N SER A 105 -35.76 6.76 3.05
CA SER A 105 -36.51 7.89 3.63
C SER A 105 -37.80 7.37 4.26
N ILE A 106 -37.91 7.52 5.58
CA ILE A 106 -39.05 7.08 6.39
C ILE A 106 -39.84 8.31 6.82
N GLY A 107 -41.03 8.47 6.24
CA GLY A 107 -41.82 9.69 6.41
C GLY A 107 -41.07 10.93 5.91
N GLU A 108 -41.30 12.07 6.57
CA GLU A 108 -40.74 13.36 6.14
C GLU A 108 -39.45 13.76 6.88
N LYS A 109 -39.11 13.06 7.98
CA LYS A 109 -38.07 13.52 8.92
C LYS A 109 -36.86 12.62 9.04
N LEU A 110 -36.94 11.35 8.64
CA LEU A 110 -35.89 10.36 8.92
C LEU A 110 -35.34 9.76 7.63
N VAL A 111 -34.03 9.83 7.45
CA VAL A 111 -33.32 9.13 6.37
C VAL A 111 -32.27 8.22 6.99
N ILE A 112 -32.30 6.94 6.62
CA ILE A 112 -31.32 5.94 7.01
C ILE A 112 -30.54 5.51 5.78
N ASN A 113 -29.21 5.52 5.89
CA ASN A 113 -28.30 5.13 4.81
C ASN A 113 -27.50 3.88 5.21
N PRO A 114 -28.11 2.67 5.20
CA PRO A 114 -27.37 1.46 5.45
C PRO A 114 -26.55 1.07 4.21
N GLY A 115 -25.40 0.46 4.44
CA GLY A 115 -24.60 -0.10 3.36
C GLY A 115 -23.61 -1.13 3.84
N ILE A 116 -23.27 -2.07 2.97
CA ILE A 116 -22.24 -3.06 3.23
C ILE A 116 -21.41 -3.27 1.97
N ARG A 117 -20.11 -3.44 2.17
CA ARG A 117 -19.16 -3.73 1.12
C ARG A 117 -18.32 -4.94 1.50
N PHE A 118 -18.14 -5.83 0.53
CA PHE A 118 -17.29 -6.99 0.60
C PHE A 118 -16.06 -6.75 -0.28
N ASN A 119 -14.88 -7.09 0.21
CA ASN A 119 -13.62 -6.90 -0.50
C ASN A 119 -12.77 -8.17 -0.42
N ILE A 120 -12.25 -8.60 -1.55
CA ILE A 120 -11.29 -9.68 -1.69
C ILE A 120 -10.00 -9.06 -2.22
N TRP A 121 -8.91 -9.24 -1.48
CA TRP A 121 -7.57 -8.82 -1.89
C TRP A 121 -6.67 -10.02 -2.14
N ARG A 122 -5.84 -9.90 -3.16
CA ARG A 122 -4.87 -10.90 -3.57
C ARG A 122 -3.59 -10.20 -4.02
N GLY A 123 -2.48 -10.46 -3.35
CA GLY A 123 -1.16 -9.98 -3.72
C GLY A 123 -0.34 -11.09 -4.35
N GLU A 124 0.24 -10.80 -5.50
CA GLU A 124 1.09 -11.71 -6.26
C GLU A 124 2.46 -11.06 -6.47
N LEU A 125 3.49 -11.89 -6.62
CA LEU A 125 4.83 -11.46 -7.00
C LEU A 125 5.14 -12.03 -8.39
N GLU A 126 5.36 -11.14 -9.36
CA GLU A 126 5.81 -11.54 -10.69
C GLU A 126 7.26 -12.06 -10.59
N GLY A 127 7.51 -13.26 -11.11
CA GLY A 127 8.82 -13.91 -11.00
C GLY A 127 9.10 -14.54 -9.63
N ASP A 128 8.07 -14.83 -8.82
CA ASP A 128 8.24 -15.52 -7.53
C ASP A 128 9.04 -16.83 -7.70
N PRO A 129 10.24 -16.96 -7.09
CA PRO A 129 11.09 -18.14 -7.24
C PRO A 129 10.45 -19.41 -6.67
N LEU A 130 9.43 -19.27 -5.81
CA LEU A 130 8.73 -20.39 -5.18
C LEU A 130 7.38 -20.73 -5.85
N ASP A 131 7.01 -20.03 -6.93
CA ASP A 131 5.74 -20.22 -7.67
C ASP A 131 4.51 -20.34 -6.77
N ARG A 132 4.42 -19.52 -5.72
CA ARG A 132 3.34 -19.62 -4.71
C ARG A 132 2.01 -19.04 -5.21
N GLY A 133 2.02 -18.36 -6.34
CA GLY A 133 0.89 -17.58 -6.85
C GLY A 133 0.59 -16.38 -5.95
N ASN A 134 -0.50 -16.49 -5.17
CA ASN A 134 -0.93 -15.41 -4.29
C ASN A 134 -0.18 -15.46 -2.95
N VAL A 135 0.87 -14.67 -2.80
CA VAL A 135 1.67 -14.59 -1.56
C VAL A 135 0.97 -13.83 -0.43
N PHE A 136 -0.02 -12.99 -0.74
CA PHE A 136 -0.81 -12.26 0.25
C PHE A 136 -2.31 -12.44 0.04
N GLN A 137 -2.98 -13.06 1.03
CA GLN A 137 -4.40 -13.41 0.96
C GLN A 137 -5.11 -13.18 2.30
N PRO A 138 -5.43 -11.93 2.66
CA PRO A 138 -6.18 -11.66 3.86
C PRO A 138 -7.59 -12.24 3.77
N LYS A 139 -8.23 -12.41 4.92
CA LYS A 139 -9.64 -12.79 5.03
C LYS A 139 -10.53 -11.76 4.33
N LEU A 140 -11.77 -12.18 4.02
CA LEU A 140 -12.79 -11.33 3.42
C LEU A 140 -12.96 -10.02 4.20
N GLY A 141 -12.82 -8.89 3.50
CA GLY A 141 -12.99 -7.57 4.09
C GLY A 141 -14.44 -7.14 4.06
N ILE A 142 -15.10 -7.21 5.22
CA ILE A 142 -16.46 -6.71 5.41
C ILE A 142 -16.39 -5.27 5.94
N ALA A 143 -16.98 -4.33 5.20
CA ALA A 143 -17.03 -2.90 5.50
C ALA A 143 -18.49 -2.43 5.58
N PRO A 144 -19.12 -2.50 6.77
CA PRO A 144 -20.43 -1.92 6.99
C PRO A 144 -20.34 -0.40 7.11
N ARG A 145 -21.44 0.27 6.78
CA ARG A 145 -21.69 1.67 7.10
C ARG A 145 -23.16 1.91 7.40
N LEU A 146 -23.41 2.92 8.21
CA LEU A 146 -24.73 3.36 8.59
C LEU A 146 -24.69 4.88 8.75
N GLY A 147 -25.52 5.57 7.97
CA GLY A 147 -25.85 6.98 8.19
C GLY A 147 -27.28 7.10 8.72
N ILE A 148 -27.52 8.06 9.59
CA ILE A 148 -28.84 8.47 10.03
C ILE A 148 -28.89 9.99 9.94
N THR A 149 -29.89 10.51 9.25
CA THR A 149 -30.22 11.94 9.22
C THR A 149 -31.63 12.11 9.76
N TYR A 150 -31.79 13.00 10.74
CA TYR A 150 -33.09 13.33 11.32
C TYR A 150 -33.32 14.84 11.24
N ASP A 151 -34.43 15.24 10.63
CA ASP A 151 -34.91 16.61 10.66
C ASP A 151 -35.59 16.90 12.02
N VAL A 152 -34.98 17.79 12.78
CA VAL A 152 -35.37 18.09 14.15
C VAL A 152 -36.75 18.74 14.20
N PHE A 153 -37.05 19.64 13.26
CA PHE A 153 -38.27 20.45 13.27
C PHE A 153 -39.30 19.97 12.25
N GLY A 154 -38.89 19.33 11.15
CA GLY A 154 -39.78 18.88 10.08
C GLY A 154 -39.95 19.89 8.94
N ASP A 155 -39.18 20.97 8.97
CA ASP A 155 -39.16 22.02 7.96
C ASP A 155 -37.82 22.05 7.18
N ASN A 156 -36.99 21.03 7.36
CA ASN A 156 -35.64 20.89 6.84
C ASN A 156 -34.67 22.01 7.25
N SER A 157 -35.02 22.85 8.24
CA SER A 157 -34.15 23.94 8.69
C SER A 157 -32.97 23.46 9.53
N THR A 158 -33.12 22.34 10.23
CA THR A 158 -32.10 21.80 11.14
C THR A 158 -32.06 20.27 11.10
N ALA A 159 -30.90 19.72 10.74
CA ALA A 159 -30.70 18.28 10.63
C ALA A 159 -29.65 17.79 11.64
N LEU A 160 -30.01 16.75 12.40
CA LEU A 160 -29.05 15.95 13.18
C LEU A 160 -28.54 14.80 12.32
N LYS A 161 -27.21 14.66 12.21
CA LYS A 161 -26.56 13.63 11.40
C LYS A 161 -25.65 12.78 12.25
N LEU A 162 -25.84 11.46 12.16
CA LEU A 162 -24.98 10.46 12.78
C LEU A 162 -24.46 9.53 11.69
N HIS A 163 -23.19 9.14 11.79
CA HIS A 163 -22.59 8.23 10.84
C HIS A 163 -21.59 7.31 11.52
N TYR A 164 -21.63 6.04 11.15
CA TYR A 164 -20.63 5.04 11.52
C TYR A 164 -20.24 4.24 10.27
N GLY A 165 -18.94 3.97 10.10
CA GLY A 165 -18.48 3.14 9.00
C GLY A 165 -17.09 2.58 9.23
N LYS A 166 -16.84 1.39 8.68
CA LYS A 166 -15.52 0.75 8.68
C LYS A 166 -14.87 0.86 7.31
N TYR A 167 -13.62 1.30 7.28
CA TYR A 167 -12.83 1.43 6.06
C TYR A 167 -11.60 0.54 6.12
N TYR A 168 -11.17 0.04 4.96
CA TYR A 168 -9.90 -0.67 4.81
C TYR A 168 -8.90 0.24 4.13
N HIS A 169 -7.65 0.15 4.59
CA HIS A 169 -6.55 0.88 3.98
C HIS A 169 -6.37 0.43 2.52
N PRO A 170 -5.87 1.32 1.62
CA PRO A 170 -5.40 0.89 0.31
C PRO A 170 -4.47 -0.30 0.44
N PHE A 171 -4.55 -1.23 -0.51
CA PHE A 171 -3.71 -2.41 -0.47
C PHE A 171 -2.26 -2.01 -0.77
N ILE A 172 -1.39 -2.09 0.24
CA ILE A 172 0.01 -1.68 0.17
C ILE A 172 0.88 -2.88 -0.24
N ASN A 173 1.61 -2.72 -1.34
CA ASN A 173 2.53 -3.74 -1.87
C ASN A 173 3.68 -4.07 -0.95
N PHE A 174 4.13 -3.08 -0.17
CA PHE A 174 5.24 -3.24 0.75
C PHE A 174 5.01 -4.36 1.76
N ILE A 175 3.74 -4.68 2.10
CA ILE A 175 3.34 -5.72 3.06
C ILE A 175 3.73 -7.15 2.61
N TYR A 176 4.08 -7.36 1.34
CA TYR A 176 4.46 -8.69 0.86
C TYR A 176 5.61 -8.67 -0.15
N SER A 177 6.10 -7.49 -0.53
CA SER A 177 7.24 -7.36 -1.44
C SER A 177 8.52 -7.99 -0.89
N TRP A 178 8.71 -7.99 0.45
CA TRP A 178 9.85 -8.67 1.09
C TRP A 178 9.80 -10.21 0.99
N MET A 179 8.67 -10.78 0.57
CA MET A 179 8.55 -12.22 0.35
C MET A 179 9.16 -12.63 -1.00
N GLY A 180 9.52 -11.67 -1.86
CA GLY A 180 10.27 -11.91 -3.09
C GLY A 180 11.74 -12.24 -2.83
N GLU A 181 12.52 -12.30 -3.90
CA GLU A 181 13.96 -12.57 -3.80
C GLU A 181 14.64 -11.51 -2.92
N ARG A 182 15.42 -11.96 -1.94
CA ARG A 182 16.12 -11.07 -1.02
C ARG A 182 17.37 -10.53 -1.70
N GLU A 183 17.60 -9.23 -1.55
CA GLU A 183 18.91 -8.65 -1.82
C GLU A 183 19.97 -9.43 -1.04
N SER A 184 20.99 -9.93 -1.74
CA SER A 184 22.24 -10.34 -1.12
C SER A 184 23.15 -9.13 -0.98
N GLU A 185 23.63 -8.92 0.24
CA GLU A 185 24.58 -7.88 0.61
C GLU A 185 25.87 -8.54 1.10
N SER A 186 27.02 -8.00 0.71
CA SER A 186 28.33 -8.47 1.19
C SER A 186 29.24 -7.30 1.50
N TRP A 187 29.88 -7.36 2.65
CA TRP A 187 30.74 -6.31 3.20
C TRP A 187 32.21 -6.71 3.08
N TYR A 188 33.00 -5.79 2.54
CA TYR A 188 34.45 -5.92 2.42
C TYR A 188 35.11 -4.73 3.10
N VAL A 189 35.96 -4.98 4.09
CA VAL A 189 36.86 -3.95 4.63
C VAL A 189 38.06 -3.89 3.70
N ILE A 190 38.23 -2.74 3.05
CA ILE A 190 39.28 -2.49 2.04
C ILE A 190 40.31 -1.46 2.51
N GLY A 191 39.98 -0.66 3.52
CA GLY A 191 40.89 0.29 4.16
C GLY A 191 41.65 -0.31 5.35
N SER A 192 42.49 0.51 5.96
CA SER A 192 43.28 0.17 7.14
C SER A 192 42.39 -0.27 8.31
N VAL A 193 42.80 -1.33 9.02
CA VAL A 193 42.11 -1.78 10.24
C VAL A 193 42.19 -0.67 11.28
N MET A 194 41.05 -0.06 11.59
CA MET A 194 40.99 0.90 12.68
C MET A 194 41.09 0.16 14.02
N ASN A 195 42.17 0.43 14.77
CA ASN A 195 42.29 0.01 16.17
C ASN A 195 41.34 0.83 17.05
N MET A 196 40.02 0.63 16.92
CA MET A 196 39.02 1.34 17.73
C MET A 196 38.79 0.70 19.11
N TRP A 197 39.56 -0.34 19.47
CA TRP A 197 39.42 -1.06 20.75
C TRP A 197 40.73 -1.20 21.53
N SER A 198 41.68 -0.29 21.38
CA SER A 198 42.72 -0.12 22.41
C SER A 198 42.26 0.94 23.40
N THR A 199 41.37 0.57 24.31
CA THR A 199 41.22 1.31 25.56
C THR A 199 42.46 1.00 26.40
N GLU A 200 43.34 1.99 26.60
CA GLU A 200 44.27 2.01 27.73
C GLU A 200 43.51 2.03 29.06
#